data_AF-E5R543-F1
#
_entry.id   AF-E5R543-F1
#
_cell.length_a   1.000
_cell.length_b   1.000
_cell.length_c   1.000
_cell.angle_alpha   90.00
_cell.angle_beta   90.00
_cell.angle_gamma   90.00
#
_symmetry.space_group_name_H-M   'P 1'
#
loop_
_entity.id
_entity.type
_entity.pdbx_description
1 polymer ?
#
loop_
_entity_poly.entity_id
_entity_poly.type
_entity_poly.pdbx_seq_one_letter_code
_entity_poly.pdbx_strand_id
1 'polypeptide(L)'
;MPAELTRSLESATDSFHQDFARVFNPRKPFKTDQHVEFSKTVLSNLLAGLGYFHGTTKVDTSNYAETTAKFWEVAEEASKHAVPETRGPYELTSFTPSRSVFPRGFWGDEGFHLLPVMEWDVDLALEVLQNWLALMDEDGWIANEQVLGEEAEGTTPESLIQYPHLASPPTMFLAVDKFVDMLEGTTEYHGRKSLYLRNPETGTALLADLYVKLQKHYQWFRTSQSGDVEIHSIPSANLDEGYRWRGRTPETNVASGLDDFPRPEPPDVTELHLDALCWVGVMARTLQRIATLHPSTASDLPTYQTQLRNILKNIDALHWDAQNQVYCDAVVRNDKHTLTPTTRT
;
A
#
# COMPACT_ATOMS: atom_id res chain seq x y z
N MET A 1 44.64 -5.47 -3.66
CA MET A 1 43.54 -5.69 -4.63
C MET A 1 44.09 -5.57 -6.03
N PRO A 2 43.61 -6.34 -7.03
CA PRO A 2 44.05 -6.21 -8.41
C PRO A 2 43.82 -4.78 -8.92
N ALA A 3 44.76 -4.20 -9.68
CA ALA A 3 44.67 -2.81 -10.15
C ALA A 3 43.42 -2.51 -10.99
N GLU A 4 42.90 -3.52 -11.68
CA GLU A 4 41.65 -3.45 -12.44
C GLU A 4 40.42 -3.32 -11.53
N LEU A 5 40.38 -4.04 -10.40
CA LEU A 5 39.29 -3.94 -9.43
C LEU A 5 39.23 -2.53 -8.82
N THR A 6 40.39 -1.96 -8.46
CA THR A 6 40.46 -0.58 -7.95
C THR A 6 39.89 0.41 -8.96
N ARG A 7 40.32 0.33 -10.23
CA ARG A 7 39.83 1.24 -11.28
C ARG A 7 38.32 1.11 -11.51
N SER A 8 37.80 -0.12 -11.51
CA SER A 8 36.36 -0.35 -11.69
C SER A 8 35.53 0.18 -10.51
N LEU A 9 36.03 0.04 -9.28
CA LEU A 9 35.37 0.59 -8.08
C LEU A 9 35.34 2.12 -8.10
N GLU A 10 36.46 2.76 -8.45
CA GLU A 10 36.55 4.22 -8.61
C GLU A 10 35.56 4.70 -9.68
N SER A 11 35.57 4.07 -10.86
CA SER A 11 34.66 4.42 -11.95
C SER A 11 33.18 4.24 -11.58
N ALA A 12 32.83 3.18 -10.85
CA ALA A 12 31.45 2.93 -10.42
C ALA A 12 30.99 3.95 -9.37
N THR A 13 31.89 4.32 -8.44
CA THR A 13 31.62 5.32 -7.40
C THR A 13 31.41 6.71 -8.00
N ASP A 14 32.26 7.11 -8.94
CA ASP A 14 32.12 8.38 -9.65
C ASP A 14 30.83 8.44 -10.46
N SER A 15 30.48 7.36 -11.17
CA SER A 15 29.21 7.26 -11.90
C SER A 15 28.02 7.41 -10.97
N PHE A 16 28.02 6.72 -9.82
CA PHE A 16 26.95 6.85 -8.83
C PHE A 16 26.80 8.29 -8.33
N HIS A 17 27.89 8.99 -8.04
CA HIS A 17 27.84 10.38 -7.61
C HIS A 17 27.29 11.32 -8.68
N GLN A 18 27.67 11.12 -9.94
CA GLN A 18 27.18 11.90 -11.08
C GLN A 18 25.69 11.64 -11.31
N ASP A 19 25.27 10.38 -11.30
CA ASP A 19 23.87 10.00 -11.44
C ASP A 19 23.03 10.54 -10.30
N PHE A 20 23.50 10.43 -9.04
CA PHE A 20 22.78 10.97 -7.88
C PHE A 20 22.52 12.48 -8.01
N ALA A 21 23.56 13.24 -8.37
CA ALA A 21 23.42 14.68 -8.55
C ALA A 21 22.46 15.05 -9.68
N ARG A 22 22.46 14.26 -10.77
CA ARG A 22 21.56 14.43 -11.91
C ARG A 22 20.10 14.10 -11.57
N VAL A 23 19.87 12.98 -10.88
CA VAL A 23 18.53 12.47 -10.55
C VAL A 23 17.84 13.38 -9.53
N PHE A 24 18.45 13.58 -8.37
CA PHE A 24 17.77 14.18 -7.23
C PHE A 24 18.00 15.69 -7.10
N ASN A 25 19.11 16.21 -7.68
CA ASN A 25 19.51 17.62 -7.67
C ASN A 25 19.03 18.42 -6.42
N PRO A 26 19.56 18.11 -5.22
CA PRO A 26 19.01 18.63 -3.97
C PRO A 26 18.90 20.15 -3.94
N ARG A 27 17.79 20.67 -3.38
CA ARG A 27 17.48 22.10 -3.30
C ARG A 27 17.78 22.65 -1.91
N LYS A 28 18.02 23.97 -1.81
CA LYS A 28 18.19 24.64 -0.51
C LYS A 28 16.92 24.42 0.36
N PRO A 29 17.06 24.16 1.68
CA PRO A 29 18.30 24.17 2.46
C PRO A 29 19.14 22.88 2.40
N PHE A 30 18.65 21.80 1.81
CA PHE A 30 19.26 20.46 1.79
C PHE A 30 20.36 20.25 0.74
N LYS A 31 21.19 21.28 0.48
CA LYS A 31 22.25 21.24 -0.56
C LYS A 31 23.67 21.31 -0.01
N THR A 32 23.87 21.18 1.30
CA THR A 32 25.23 21.11 1.87
C THR A 32 25.82 19.72 1.61
N ASP A 33 27.15 19.61 1.64
CA ASP A 33 27.83 18.32 1.45
C ASP A 33 27.35 17.24 2.42
N GLN A 34 27.03 17.63 3.67
CA GLN A 34 26.45 16.72 4.66
C GLN A 34 25.07 16.20 4.26
N HIS A 35 24.19 17.06 3.73
CA HIS A 35 22.88 16.63 3.25
C HIS A 35 23.02 15.69 2.04
N VAL A 36 23.89 16.03 1.09
CA VAL A 36 24.14 15.22 -0.11
C VAL A 36 24.67 13.85 0.28
N GLU A 37 25.63 13.78 1.20
CA GLU A 37 26.21 12.52 1.66
C GLU A 37 25.20 11.66 2.43
N PHE A 38 24.39 12.29 3.29
CA PHE A 38 23.28 11.62 3.96
C PHE A 38 22.29 11.05 2.96
N SER A 39 21.84 11.83 1.96
CA SER A 39 20.88 11.36 0.97
C SER A 39 21.42 10.22 0.09
N LYS A 40 22.70 10.27 -0.30
CA LYS A 40 23.38 9.15 -0.98
C LYS A 40 23.35 7.90 -0.11
N THR A 41 23.68 8.04 1.17
CA THR A 41 23.69 6.93 2.13
C THR A 41 22.30 6.31 2.30
N VAL A 42 21.25 7.14 2.41
CA VAL A 42 19.86 6.68 2.52
C VAL A 42 19.46 5.90 1.27
N LEU A 43 19.69 6.45 0.08
CA LEU A 43 19.38 5.76 -1.19
C LEU A 43 20.16 4.45 -1.31
N SER A 44 21.46 4.45 -1.04
CA SER A 44 22.30 3.24 -1.12
C SER A 44 21.82 2.16 -0.15
N ASN A 45 21.39 2.52 1.07
CA ASN A 45 20.85 1.54 2.02
C ASN A 45 19.50 1.00 1.59
N LEU A 46 18.62 1.84 1.04
CA LEU A 46 17.36 1.39 0.44
C LEU A 46 17.62 0.40 -0.70
N LEU A 47 18.48 0.76 -1.66
CA LEU A 47 18.83 -0.11 -2.78
C LEU A 47 19.48 -1.42 -2.33
N ALA A 48 20.33 -1.38 -1.30
CA ALA A 48 20.93 -2.57 -0.71
C ALA A 48 19.94 -3.45 0.09
N GLY A 49 18.73 -2.95 0.35
CA GLY A 49 17.63 -3.69 0.96
C GLY A 49 16.81 -4.52 -0.04
N LEU A 50 17.07 -4.41 -1.34
CA LEU A 50 16.44 -5.25 -2.36
C LEU A 50 16.87 -6.71 -2.18
N GLY A 51 15.91 -7.60 -2.03
CA GLY A 51 16.12 -9.04 -1.92
C GLY A 51 15.30 -9.82 -2.96
N TYR A 52 15.70 -11.07 -3.17
CA TYR A 52 14.90 -12.08 -3.86
C TYR A 52 14.54 -13.17 -2.85
N PHE A 53 13.26 -13.45 -2.72
CA PHE A 53 12.70 -14.38 -1.75
C PHE A 53 11.95 -15.48 -2.49
N HIS A 54 12.03 -16.71 -1.99
CA HIS A 54 11.30 -17.84 -2.56
C HIS A 54 10.92 -18.83 -1.47
N GLY A 55 9.65 -19.24 -1.44
CA GLY A 55 9.19 -20.22 -0.47
C GLY A 55 7.68 -20.31 -0.38
N THR A 56 7.19 -20.89 0.70
CA THR A 56 5.76 -21.05 0.98
C THR A 56 5.32 -20.08 2.07
N THR A 57 4.01 -19.83 2.16
CA THR A 57 3.40 -19.05 3.24
C THR A 57 2.26 -19.84 3.89
N LYS A 58 1.95 -19.51 5.15
CA LYS A 58 0.82 -20.07 5.90
C LYS A 58 -0.36 -19.11 5.81
N VAL A 59 -1.49 -19.60 5.30
CA VAL A 59 -2.72 -18.83 5.14
C VAL A 59 -3.85 -19.51 5.88
N ASP A 60 -4.57 -18.76 6.69
CA ASP A 60 -5.78 -19.23 7.33
C ASP A 60 -7.01 -18.60 6.68
N THR A 61 -7.81 -19.44 6.04
CA THR A 61 -9.05 -19.08 5.34
C THR A 61 -10.28 -19.24 6.22
N SER A 62 -10.12 -19.58 7.51
CA SER A 62 -11.22 -19.65 8.45
C SER A 62 -11.81 -18.25 8.63
N ASN A 63 -12.89 -18.00 7.91
CA ASN A 63 -13.57 -16.73 7.93
C ASN A 63 -14.44 -16.65 9.20
N TYR A 64 -14.14 -15.70 10.08
CA TYR A 64 -15.05 -15.30 11.15
C TYR A 64 -15.73 -14.00 10.76
N ALA A 65 -17.06 -14.01 10.75
CA ALA A 65 -17.82 -12.83 10.39
C ALA A 65 -17.85 -11.83 11.56
N GLU A 66 -17.25 -10.65 11.38
CA GLU A 66 -17.30 -9.53 12.32
C GLU A 66 -18.69 -8.86 12.34
N THR A 67 -19.69 -9.58 12.88
CA THR A 67 -21.11 -9.21 12.80
C THR A 67 -21.72 -8.86 14.16
N THR A 68 -21.00 -9.11 15.25
CA THR A 68 -21.48 -8.89 16.61
C THR A 68 -20.46 -8.10 17.43
N ALA A 69 -20.91 -7.50 18.54
CA ALA A 69 -20.01 -6.97 19.56
C ALA A 69 -19.01 -8.04 20.02
N LYS A 70 -17.81 -7.62 20.44
CA LYS A 70 -16.73 -8.54 20.86
C LYS A 70 -16.31 -9.52 19.76
N PHE A 71 -16.43 -9.15 18.48
CA PHE A 71 -16.01 -10.01 17.36
C PHE A 71 -14.55 -10.48 17.46
N TRP A 72 -13.67 -9.71 18.11
CA TRP A 72 -12.28 -10.09 18.35
C TRP A 72 -12.15 -11.29 19.30
N GLU A 73 -13.04 -11.47 20.29
CA GLU A 73 -13.04 -12.64 21.17
C GLU A 73 -13.46 -13.91 20.39
N VAL A 74 -14.40 -13.75 19.45
CA VAL A 74 -14.83 -14.82 18.54
C VAL A 74 -13.72 -15.20 17.57
N ALA A 75 -13.01 -14.20 17.04
CA ALA A 75 -11.85 -14.37 16.18
C ALA A 75 -10.72 -15.13 16.89
N GLU A 76 -10.41 -14.74 18.12
CA GLU A 76 -9.39 -15.40 18.95
C GLU A 76 -9.77 -16.85 19.27
N GLU A 77 -11.04 -17.14 19.55
CA GLU A 77 -11.46 -18.51 19.78
C GLU A 77 -11.42 -19.33 18.48
N ALA A 78 -11.85 -18.77 17.36
CA ALA A 78 -11.80 -19.45 16.06
C ALA A 78 -10.35 -19.82 15.66
N SER A 79 -9.40 -18.91 15.88
CA SER A 79 -7.99 -19.11 15.50
C SER A 79 -7.31 -20.25 16.29
N LYS A 80 -7.76 -20.55 17.51
CA LYS A 80 -7.24 -21.69 18.31
C LYS A 80 -7.53 -23.06 17.68
N HIS A 81 -8.58 -23.15 16.87
CA HIS A 81 -9.00 -24.40 16.22
C HIS A 81 -8.69 -24.41 14.71
N ALA A 82 -8.13 -23.32 14.19
CA ALA A 82 -7.82 -23.19 12.78
C ALA A 82 -6.60 -24.04 12.39
N VAL A 83 -6.62 -24.56 11.16
CA VAL A 83 -5.50 -25.30 10.57
C VAL A 83 -5.04 -24.53 9.33
N PRO A 84 -3.96 -23.73 9.43
CA PRO A 84 -3.48 -22.94 8.31
C PRO A 84 -3.06 -23.81 7.12
N GLU A 85 -3.47 -23.39 5.93
CA GLU A 85 -3.06 -23.96 4.66
C GLU A 85 -1.64 -23.50 4.31
N THR A 86 -0.85 -24.36 3.68
CA THR A 86 0.44 -23.96 3.10
C THR A 86 0.23 -23.66 1.63
N ARG A 87 0.55 -22.43 1.22
CA ARG A 87 0.43 -21.97 -0.18
C ARG A 87 1.79 -21.66 -0.77
N GLY A 88 1.88 -21.74 -2.10
CA GLY A 88 3.11 -21.53 -2.87
C GLY A 88 3.63 -22.81 -3.54
N PRO A 89 4.91 -22.84 -3.96
CA PRO A 89 5.91 -21.80 -3.72
C PRO A 89 5.60 -20.50 -4.48
N TYR A 90 6.01 -19.39 -3.87
CA TYR A 90 5.98 -18.06 -4.44
C TYR A 90 7.41 -17.54 -4.59
N GLU A 91 7.59 -16.58 -5.50
CA GLU A 91 8.82 -15.81 -5.66
C GLU A 91 8.50 -14.32 -5.53
N LEU A 92 9.42 -13.56 -4.94
CA LEU A 92 9.25 -12.13 -4.73
C LEU A 92 10.59 -11.41 -4.77
N THR A 93 10.74 -10.47 -5.69
CA THR A 93 11.76 -9.43 -5.60
C THR A 93 11.16 -8.20 -4.91
N SER A 94 11.69 -7.82 -3.74
CA SER A 94 11.13 -6.73 -2.92
C SER A 94 12.23 -6.01 -2.13
N PHE A 95 12.02 -4.72 -1.87
CA PHE A 95 12.75 -4.00 -0.85
C PHE A 95 12.31 -4.47 0.55
N THR A 96 13.17 -4.25 1.53
CA THR A 96 12.96 -4.65 2.93
C THR A 96 12.95 -3.41 3.83
N PRO A 97 11.99 -3.25 4.75
CA PRO A 97 11.96 -2.07 5.63
C PRO A 97 13.21 -1.94 6.50
N SER A 98 13.76 -3.08 6.92
CA SER A 98 15.00 -3.15 7.68
C SER A 98 15.71 -4.48 7.46
N ARG A 99 16.93 -4.45 6.92
CA ARG A 99 17.75 -5.66 6.73
C ARG A 99 18.06 -6.43 8.02
N SER A 100 17.94 -5.80 9.19
CA SER A 100 18.23 -6.44 10.48
C SER A 100 17.00 -6.90 11.25
N VAL A 101 15.87 -6.22 11.10
CA VAL A 101 14.64 -6.50 11.88
C VAL A 101 13.54 -7.09 11.00
N PHE A 102 13.44 -6.62 9.75
CA PHE A 102 12.37 -6.96 8.82
C PHE A 102 12.97 -7.31 7.43
N PRO A 103 13.80 -8.37 7.31
CA PRO A 103 14.48 -8.72 6.07
C PRO A 103 13.54 -9.46 5.08
N ARG A 104 12.36 -8.91 4.83
CA ARG A 104 11.30 -9.49 3.98
C ARG A 104 10.38 -8.41 3.41
N GLY A 105 9.52 -8.78 2.47
CA GLY A 105 8.61 -7.84 1.80
C GLY A 105 7.39 -7.48 2.66
N PHE A 106 7.01 -6.20 2.65
CA PHE A 106 5.79 -5.67 3.27
C PHE A 106 4.99 -4.87 2.24
N TRP A 107 3.77 -5.30 1.93
CA TRP A 107 2.91 -4.68 0.91
C TRP A 107 2.61 -3.22 1.21
N GLY A 108 2.26 -2.91 2.46
CA GLY A 108 2.00 -1.55 2.92
C GLY A 108 3.21 -0.62 2.83
N ASP A 109 4.42 -1.15 2.97
CA ASP A 109 5.66 -0.36 2.98
C ASP A 109 6.21 -0.15 1.57
N GLU A 110 6.03 -1.15 0.69
CA GLU A 110 6.72 -1.20 -0.60
C GLU A 110 6.37 0.00 -1.49
N GLY A 111 5.12 0.47 -1.47
CA GLY A 111 4.74 1.66 -2.22
C GLY A 111 5.61 2.88 -1.86
N PHE A 112 5.98 3.04 -0.58
CA PHE A 112 6.88 4.11 -0.14
C PHE A 112 8.34 3.87 -0.56
N HIS A 113 8.82 2.62 -0.54
CA HIS A 113 10.13 2.27 -1.06
C HIS A 113 10.25 2.61 -2.55
N LEU A 114 9.20 2.34 -3.33
CA LEU A 114 9.22 2.54 -4.77
C LEU A 114 9.20 4.00 -5.20
N LEU A 115 8.69 4.93 -4.38
CA LEU A 115 8.65 6.36 -4.73
C LEU A 115 10.04 6.93 -5.08
N PRO A 116 11.08 6.85 -4.22
CA PRO A 116 12.43 7.29 -4.57
C PRO A 116 13.12 6.36 -5.57
N VAL A 117 12.84 5.04 -5.55
CA VAL A 117 13.44 4.10 -6.52
C VAL A 117 12.99 4.42 -7.94
N MET A 118 11.72 4.80 -8.14
CA MET A 118 11.21 5.22 -9.45
C MET A 118 11.92 6.45 -10.01
N GLU A 119 12.41 7.36 -9.18
CA GLU A 119 13.21 8.50 -9.67
C GLU A 119 14.60 8.06 -10.12
N TRP A 120 15.16 7.04 -9.46
CA TRP A 120 16.48 6.50 -9.75
C TRP A 120 16.50 5.54 -10.94
N ASP A 121 15.61 4.56 -10.94
CA ASP A 121 15.49 3.47 -11.89
C ASP A 121 14.03 2.98 -11.94
N VAL A 122 13.23 3.60 -12.82
CA VAL A 122 11.80 3.28 -12.97
C VAL A 122 11.56 1.85 -13.43
N ASP A 123 12.44 1.27 -14.26
CA ASP A 123 12.27 -0.08 -14.77
C ASP A 123 12.42 -1.10 -13.63
N LEU A 124 13.40 -0.90 -12.73
CA LEU A 124 13.55 -1.70 -11.51
C LEU A 124 12.32 -1.59 -10.61
N ALA A 125 11.80 -0.37 -10.39
CA ALA A 125 10.61 -0.20 -9.56
C ALA A 125 9.37 -0.90 -10.15
N LEU A 126 9.22 -0.86 -11.48
CA LEU A 126 8.12 -1.53 -12.18
C LEU A 126 8.28 -3.06 -12.16
N GLU A 127 9.51 -3.58 -12.16
CA GLU A 127 9.77 -5.01 -11.98
C GLU A 127 9.33 -5.46 -10.58
N VAL A 128 9.72 -4.74 -9.53
CA VAL A 128 9.29 -5.02 -8.15
C VAL A 128 7.76 -4.95 -8.01
N LEU A 129 7.13 -3.92 -8.58
CA LEU A 129 5.67 -3.79 -8.57
C LEU A 129 4.98 -4.98 -9.24
N GLN A 130 5.48 -5.44 -10.39
CA GLN A 130 4.95 -6.61 -11.08
C GLN A 130 5.09 -7.89 -10.26
N ASN A 131 6.23 -8.07 -9.58
CA ASN A 131 6.47 -9.21 -8.68
C ASN A 131 5.44 -9.23 -7.55
N TRP A 132 5.18 -8.09 -6.90
CA TRP A 132 4.15 -8.00 -5.86
C TRP A 132 2.75 -8.33 -6.39
N LEU A 133 2.36 -7.79 -7.55
CA LEU A 133 1.07 -8.11 -8.16
C LEU A 133 0.97 -9.57 -8.66
N ALA A 134 2.10 -10.28 -8.82
CA ALA A 134 2.11 -11.70 -9.14
C ALA A 134 1.71 -12.60 -7.97
N LEU A 135 1.84 -12.11 -6.73
CA LEU A 135 1.43 -12.82 -5.50
C LEU A 135 -0.08 -12.79 -5.25
N MET A 136 -0.82 -11.99 -6.02
CA MET A 136 -2.25 -11.81 -5.87
C MET A 136 -3.01 -13.12 -6.08
N ASP A 137 -3.96 -13.41 -5.19
CA ASP A 137 -4.81 -14.59 -5.30
C ASP A 137 -5.97 -14.42 -6.30
N GLU A 138 -6.84 -15.43 -6.33
CA GLU A 138 -7.99 -15.45 -7.22
C GLU A 138 -9.07 -14.42 -6.89
N ASP A 139 -9.09 -13.89 -5.67
CA ASP A 139 -10.06 -12.88 -5.23
C ASP A 139 -9.52 -11.45 -5.35
N GLY A 140 -8.20 -11.28 -5.36
CA GLY A 140 -7.54 -9.97 -5.45
C GLY A 140 -6.76 -9.58 -4.18
N TRP A 141 -6.66 -10.48 -3.21
CA TRP A 141 -5.89 -10.29 -1.99
C TRP A 141 -4.39 -10.50 -2.24
N ILE A 142 -3.58 -9.72 -1.52
CA ILE A 142 -2.13 -9.87 -1.42
C ILE A 142 -1.80 -9.84 0.06
N ALA A 143 -1.08 -10.85 0.54
CA ALA A 143 -0.67 -10.91 1.94
C ALA A 143 0.26 -9.73 2.28
N ASN A 144 0.02 -9.09 3.43
CA ASN A 144 0.76 -7.90 3.81
C ASN A 144 2.23 -8.19 4.05
N GLU A 145 2.53 -9.31 4.71
CA GLU A 145 3.88 -9.68 5.12
C GLU A 145 4.31 -10.98 4.45
N GLN A 146 5.36 -10.91 3.64
CA GLN A 146 5.79 -12.00 2.78
C GLN A 146 6.94 -12.77 3.42
N VAL A 147 6.60 -13.73 4.28
CA VAL A 147 7.57 -14.69 4.85
C VAL A 147 7.73 -15.85 3.88
N LEU A 148 8.74 -15.77 3.00
CA LEU A 148 8.98 -16.74 1.95
C LEU A 148 10.34 -17.42 2.15
N GLY A 149 10.31 -18.66 2.64
CA GLY A 149 11.50 -19.52 2.77
C GLY A 149 12.14 -19.50 4.16
N GLU A 150 13.01 -20.48 4.42
CA GLU A 150 13.59 -20.75 5.74
C GLU A 150 14.34 -19.54 6.35
N GLU A 151 14.98 -18.72 5.52
CA GLU A 151 15.70 -17.52 5.98
C GLU A 151 14.74 -16.46 6.53
N ALA A 152 13.62 -16.23 5.86
CA ALA A 152 12.59 -15.31 6.33
C ALA A 152 11.91 -15.88 7.58
N GLU A 153 11.55 -17.17 7.55
CA GLU A 153 10.91 -17.88 8.67
C GLU A 153 11.76 -17.83 9.95
N GLY A 154 13.07 -18.04 9.85
CA GLY A 154 13.99 -18.03 11.00
C GLY A 154 14.12 -16.67 11.71
N THR A 155 13.61 -15.59 11.10
CA THR A 155 13.58 -14.24 11.68
C THR A 155 12.18 -13.82 12.15
N THR A 156 11.21 -14.71 12.05
CA THR A 156 9.81 -14.46 12.40
C THR A 156 9.33 -15.41 13.49
N PRO A 157 8.34 -15.02 14.31
CA PRO A 157 7.65 -15.98 15.16
C PRO A 157 7.10 -17.14 14.32
N GLU A 158 7.21 -18.38 14.81
CA GLU A 158 6.75 -19.61 14.12
C GLU A 158 5.26 -19.58 13.72
N SER A 159 4.49 -18.63 14.26
CA SER A 159 3.04 -18.50 14.13
C SER A 159 2.58 -17.38 13.17
N LEU A 160 3.43 -16.83 12.30
CA LEU A 160 2.97 -15.78 11.39
C LEU A 160 2.05 -16.35 10.30
N ILE A 161 0.75 -16.29 10.57
CA ILE A 161 -0.33 -16.72 9.69
C ILE A 161 -0.90 -15.49 8.97
N GLN A 162 -1.09 -15.61 7.65
CA GLN A 162 -1.72 -14.58 6.85
C GLN A 162 -3.23 -14.84 6.73
N TYR A 163 -4.02 -13.78 6.74
CA TYR A 163 -5.49 -13.84 6.77
C TYR A 163 -6.08 -13.06 5.58
N PRO A 164 -6.76 -13.72 4.62
CA PRO A 164 -7.26 -13.07 3.40
C PRO A 164 -8.29 -11.96 3.59
N HIS A 165 -8.96 -11.89 4.74
CA HIS A 165 -9.89 -10.81 5.07
C HIS A 165 -9.19 -9.56 5.63
N LEU A 166 -7.92 -9.66 6.01
CA LEU A 166 -7.12 -8.54 6.51
C LEU A 166 -6.46 -7.82 5.34
N ALA A 167 -6.80 -6.54 5.23
CA ALA A 167 -6.19 -5.64 4.27
C ALA A 167 -4.99 -4.90 4.85
N SER A 168 -4.34 -4.13 3.99
CA SER A 168 -3.27 -3.22 4.35
C SER A 168 -3.32 -2.00 3.43
N PRO A 169 -2.75 -0.85 3.82
CA PRO A 169 -2.73 0.34 2.99
C PRO A 169 -2.21 0.04 1.57
N PRO A 170 -2.96 0.36 0.50
CA PRO A 170 -2.60 0.06 -0.88
C PRO A 170 -1.58 1.08 -1.42
N THR A 171 -0.47 1.27 -0.72
CA THR A 171 0.54 2.31 -1.02
C THR A 171 1.18 2.12 -2.39
N MET A 172 1.16 0.90 -2.92
CA MET A 172 1.56 0.57 -4.30
C MET A 172 0.87 1.46 -5.34
N PHE A 173 -0.37 1.91 -5.08
CA PHE A 173 -1.10 2.81 -5.97
C PHE A 173 -0.48 4.21 -6.04
N LEU A 174 0.26 4.65 -5.01
CA LEU A 174 1.04 5.90 -5.05
C LEU A 174 2.21 5.77 -6.03
N ALA A 175 2.88 4.61 -6.05
CA ALA A 175 3.95 4.32 -6.99
C ALA A 175 3.41 4.26 -8.43
N VAL A 176 2.25 3.61 -8.65
CA VAL A 176 1.57 3.62 -9.95
C VAL A 176 1.19 5.04 -10.37
N ASP A 177 0.62 5.85 -9.46
CA ASP A 177 0.23 7.24 -9.73
C ASP A 177 1.44 8.08 -10.18
N LYS A 178 2.60 7.86 -9.56
CA LYS A 178 3.87 8.49 -9.97
C LYS A 178 4.35 8.03 -11.34
N PHE A 179 4.20 6.76 -11.68
CA PHE A 179 4.53 6.28 -13.02
C PHE A 179 3.62 6.88 -14.09
N VAL A 180 2.32 7.02 -13.78
CA VAL A 180 1.35 7.75 -14.63
C VAL A 180 1.82 9.20 -14.85
N ASP A 181 2.25 9.91 -13.79
CA ASP A 181 2.81 11.27 -13.91
C ASP A 181 4.05 11.33 -14.83
N MET A 182 4.92 10.33 -14.77
CA MET A 182 6.09 10.25 -15.65
C MET A 182 5.71 10.00 -17.12
N LEU A 183 4.69 9.18 -17.38
CA LEU A 183 4.19 8.93 -18.74
C LEU A 183 3.47 10.14 -19.34
N GLU A 184 2.72 10.89 -18.51
CA GLU A 184 2.06 12.14 -18.91
C GLU A 184 3.04 13.31 -19.08
N GLY A 185 4.29 13.15 -18.62
CA GLY A 185 5.31 14.20 -18.65
C GLY A 185 5.08 15.31 -17.62
N THR A 186 4.21 15.09 -16.61
CA THR A 186 4.01 16.02 -15.49
C THR A 186 5.17 15.97 -14.51
N THR A 187 5.87 14.83 -14.46
CA THR A 187 7.12 14.64 -13.70
C THR A 187 8.29 14.43 -14.64
N GLU A 188 9.28 15.33 -14.60
CA GLU A 188 10.52 15.14 -15.35
C GLU A 188 11.31 13.95 -14.79
N TYR A 189 11.69 13.02 -15.68
CA TYR A 189 12.47 11.85 -15.30
C TYR A 189 13.96 12.03 -15.65
N HIS A 190 14.78 12.09 -14.61
CA HIS A 190 16.24 12.21 -14.71
C HIS A 190 16.96 10.94 -14.27
N GLY A 191 16.25 9.80 -14.16
CA GLY A 191 16.78 8.50 -13.74
C GLY A 191 17.66 7.80 -14.76
N ARG A 192 17.86 6.50 -14.54
CA ARG A 192 18.49 5.59 -15.50
C ARG A 192 17.66 5.44 -16.76
N LYS A 193 18.29 5.06 -17.87
CA LYS A 193 17.57 4.85 -19.14
C LYS A 193 16.47 3.81 -18.95
N SER A 194 15.24 4.20 -19.23
CA SER A 194 14.05 3.37 -19.07
C SER A 194 13.55 2.87 -20.42
N LEU A 195 13.16 1.60 -20.50
CA LEU A 195 12.42 1.03 -21.62
C LEU A 195 11.03 1.67 -21.73
N TYR A 196 10.33 1.78 -20.60
CA TYR A 196 8.92 2.20 -20.55
C TYR A 196 8.71 3.70 -20.76
N LEU A 197 9.67 4.55 -20.36
CA LEU A 197 9.57 6.00 -20.56
C LEU A 197 10.17 6.47 -21.90
N ARG A 198 11.08 5.71 -22.52
CA ARG A 198 11.62 6.05 -23.85
C ARG A 198 10.65 5.76 -24.98
N ASN A 199 9.77 4.79 -24.78
CA ASN A 199 8.72 4.42 -25.71
C ASN A 199 7.36 4.50 -24.98
N PRO A 200 6.62 5.63 -25.12
CA PRO A 200 5.33 5.81 -24.48
C PRO A 200 4.31 4.71 -24.79
N GLU A 201 4.33 4.11 -25.99
CA GLU A 201 3.44 2.99 -26.31
C GLU A 201 3.76 1.75 -25.45
N THR A 202 5.04 1.49 -25.15
CA THR A 202 5.45 0.38 -24.29
C THR A 202 5.06 0.64 -22.83
N GLY A 203 5.26 1.86 -22.34
CA GLY A 203 4.87 2.24 -20.98
C GLY A 203 3.35 2.20 -20.76
N THR A 204 2.57 2.71 -21.72
CA THR A 204 1.10 2.67 -21.67
C THR A 204 0.55 1.25 -21.83
N ALA A 205 1.18 0.39 -22.63
CA ALA A 205 0.83 -1.02 -22.72
C ALA A 205 1.07 -1.76 -21.38
N LEU A 206 2.24 -1.56 -20.75
CA LEU A 206 2.49 -2.10 -19.41
C LEU A 206 1.43 -1.62 -18.42
N LEU A 207 1.09 -0.33 -18.44
CA LEU A 207 0.08 0.22 -17.55
C LEU A 207 -1.30 -0.44 -17.75
N ALA A 208 -1.67 -0.77 -18.99
CA ALA A 208 -2.89 -1.50 -19.31
C ALA A 208 -2.86 -2.96 -18.80
N ASP A 209 -1.70 -3.62 -18.79
CA ASP A 209 -1.55 -4.95 -18.20
C ASP A 209 -1.64 -4.90 -16.67
N LEU A 210 -0.97 -3.93 -16.05
CA LEU A 210 -1.04 -3.69 -14.61
C LEU A 210 -2.47 -3.34 -14.16
N TYR A 211 -3.20 -2.60 -14.98
CA TYR A 211 -4.57 -2.16 -14.70
C TYR A 211 -5.51 -3.31 -14.34
N VAL A 212 -5.42 -4.45 -15.04
CA VAL A 212 -6.29 -5.61 -14.78
C VAL A 212 -6.13 -6.10 -13.34
N LYS A 213 -4.87 -6.19 -12.87
CA LYS A 213 -4.55 -6.62 -11.51
C LYS A 213 -4.92 -5.54 -10.47
N LEU A 214 -4.62 -4.28 -10.77
CA LEU A 214 -4.96 -3.15 -9.89
C LEU A 214 -6.49 -3.00 -9.72
N GLN A 215 -7.25 -3.18 -10.79
CA GLN A 215 -8.71 -3.18 -10.76
C GLN A 215 -9.23 -4.32 -9.88
N LYS A 216 -8.67 -5.52 -10.01
CA LYS A 216 -9.04 -6.68 -9.19
C LYS A 216 -8.78 -6.43 -7.70
N HIS A 217 -7.59 -5.93 -7.36
CA HIS A 217 -7.26 -5.57 -5.98
C HIS A 217 -8.19 -4.48 -5.42
N TYR A 218 -8.50 -3.47 -6.24
CA TYR A 218 -9.44 -2.41 -5.85
C TYR A 218 -10.85 -2.94 -5.56
N GLN A 219 -11.36 -3.85 -6.39
CA GLN A 219 -12.66 -4.49 -6.16
C GLN A 219 -12.65 -5.35 -4.89
N TRP A 220 -11.59 -6.13 -4.68
CA TRP A 220 -11.40 -6.92 -3.47
C TRP A 220 -11.37 -6.03 -2.22
N PHE A 221 -10.58 -4.95 -2.23
CA PHE A 221 -10.45 -4.05 -1.09
C PHE A 221 -11.79 -3.39 -0.77
N ARG A 222 -12.49 -2.87 -1.78
CA ARG A 222 -13.81 -2.25 -1.60
C ARG A 222 -14.83 -3.21 -1.01
N THR A 223 -14.83 -4.45 -1.48
CA THR A 223 -15.78 -5.47 -1.04
C THR A 223 -15.47 -5.92 0.39
N SER A 224 -14.22 -6.31 0.64
CA SER A 224 -13.78 -6.89 1.92
C SER A 224 -13.80 -5.89 3.07
N GLN A 225 -13.49 -4.62 2.79
CA GLN A 225 -13.40 -3.56 3.80
C GLN A 225 -14.66 -2.67 3.86
N SER A 226 -15.74 -3.02 3.17
CA SER A 226 -16.99 -2.25 3.17
C SER A 226 -17.56 -2.07 4.59
N GLY A 227 -18.08 -0.88 4.90
CA GLY A 227 -18.74 -0.57 6.15
C GLY A 227 -20.24 -0.31 5.94
N ASP A 228 -21.04 -0.52 6.98
CA ASP A 228 -22.47 -0.18 6.93
C ASP A 228 -22.63 1.33 7.09
N VAL A 229 -22.88 2.05 5.98
CA VAL A 229 -23.15 3.49 6.03
C VAL A 229 -24.58 3.80 6.46
N GLU A 230 -25.52 2.90 6.18
CA GLU A 230 -26.95 3.11 6.43
C GLU A 230 -27.23 3.28 7.92
N ILE A 231 -26.58 2.50 8.78
CA ILE A 231 -26.74 2.59 10.24
C ILE A 231 -26.37 3.96 10.83
N HIS A 232 -25.51 4.74 10.17
CA HIS A 232 -25.18 6.10 10.63
C HIS A 232 -26.30 7.10 10.40
N SER A 233 -27.30 6.78 9.58
CA SER A 233 -28.49 7.62 9.34
C SER A 233 -28.14 9.05 8.91
N ILE A 234 -27.08 9.23 8.10
CA ILE A 234 -26.66 10.52 7.54
C ILE A 234 -27.27 10.71 6.14
N PRO A 235 -28.30 11.57 5.96
CA PRO A 235 -29.04 11.65 4.69
C PRO A 235 -28.19 12.11 3.49
N SER A 236 -27.12 12.86 3.75
CA SER A 236 -26.19 13.33 2.72
C SER A 236 -25.15 12.28 2.34
N ALA A 237 -24.99 11.19 3.07
CA ALA A 237 -23.98 10.18 2.73
C ALA A 237 -24.41 9.35 1.50
N ASN A 238 -23.43 8.92 0.71
CA ASN A 238 -23.62 7.84 -0.26
C ASN A 238 -23.48 6.50 0.46
N LEU A 239 -24.39 5.55 0.22
CA LEU A 239 -24.43 4.30 0.98
C LEU A 239 -23.34 3.29 0.59
N ASP A 240 -22.73 3.45 -0.58
CA ASP A 240 -21.73 2.51 -1.11
C ASP A 240 -20.28 2.87 -0.73
N GLU A 241 -20.05 4.05 -0.14
CA GLU A 241 -18.70 4.59 0.12
C GLU A 241 -18.43 4.82 1.61
N GLY A 242 -18.48 3.74 2.41
CA GLY A 242 -17.98 3.71 3.78
C GLY A 242 -17.13 2.47 3.99
N TYR A 243 -16.04 2.59 4.74
CA TYR A 243 -15.05 1.53 4.87
C TYR A 243 -14.55 1.38 6.30
N ARG A 244 -14.28 0.13 6.69
CA ARG A 244 -13.80 -0.26 8.01
C ARG A 244 -12.77 -1.36 7.89
N TRP A 245 -11.58 -1.09 8.39
CA TRP A 245 -10.54 -2.09 8.62
C TRP A 245 -11.05 -3.30 9.41
N ARG A 246 -10.85 -4.49 8.85
CA ARG A 246 -11.10 -5.79 9.49
C ARG A 246 -9.93 -6.19 10.39
N GLY A 247 -10.20 -7.08 11.34
CA GLY A 247 -9.22 -7.69 12.24
C GLY A 247 -8.76 -6.83 13.40
N ARG A 248 -9.38 -5.68 13.64
CA ARG A 248 -9.01 -4.84 14.78
C ARG A 248 -9.39 -5.50 16.11
N THR A 249 -8.55 -5.32 17.11
CA THR A 249 -8.83 -5.69 18.50
C THR A 249 -8.93 -4.41 19.34
N PRO A 250 -9.28 -4.47 20.65
CA PRO A 250 -9.08 -3.32 21.52
C PRO A 250 -7.64 -2.82 21.42
N GLU A 251 -7.47 -1.50 21.35
CA GLU A 251 -6.18 -0.80 21.30
C GLU A 251 -5.29 -1.06 20.07
N THR A 252 -5.64 -1.99 19.18
CA THR A 252 -4.80 -2.39 18.04
C THR A 252 -5.56 -2.51 16.72
N ASN A 253 -5.01 -1.94 15.65
CA ASN A 253 -5.50 -2.10 14.27
C ASN A 253 -4.35 -2.23 13.26
N VAL A 254 -3.81 -3.45 13.16
CA VAL A 254 -2.70 -3.80 12.25
C VAL A 254 -3.04 -3.61 10.77
N ALA A 255 -4.30 -3.82 10.38
CA ALA A 255 -4.73 -3.70 8.99
C ALA A 255 -4.59 -2.26 8.45
N SER A 256 -4.57 -1.27 9.33
CA SER A 256 -4.37 0.13 8.95
C SER A 256 -2.91 0.52 8.72
N GLY A 257 -1.95 -0.31 9.14
CA GLY A 257 -0.53 0.05 9.18
C GLY A 257 -0.16 1.07 10.27
N LEU A 258 -1.13 1.45 11.12
CA LEU A 258 -0.98 2.35 12.27
C LEU A 258 -1.49 1.65 13.53
N ASP A 259 -0.76 0.62 13.94
CA ASP A 259 -1.22 -0.41 14.89
C ASP A 259 -1.84 0.16 16.17
N ASP A 260 -1.18 1.09 16.86
CA ASP A 260 -1.63 1.65 18.16
C ASP A 260 -2.27 3.04 18.04
N PHE A 261 -2.64 3.45 16.83
CA PHE A 261 -3.32 4.72 16.61
C PHE A 261 -4.71 4.68 17.26
N PRO A 262 -5.07 5.65 18.13
CA PRO A 262 -6.34 5.62 18.85
C PRO A 262 -7.55 5.60 17.90
N ARG A 263 -8.48 4.66 18.14
CA ARG A 263 -9.73 4.48 17.41
C ARG A 263 -10.93 4.42 18.37
N PRO A 264 -12.18 4.43 17.89
CA PRO A 264 -13.35 4.34 18.78
C PRO A 264 -13.27 3.10 19.68
N GLU A 265 -13.47 3.25 20.99
CA GLU A 265 -13.43 2.16 21.96
C GLU A 265 -14.80 2.00 22.68
N PRO A 266 -15.27 0.77 22.95
CA PRO A 266 -14.73 -0.52 22.47
C PRO A 266 -14.89 -0.68 20.94
N PRO A 267 -14.19 -1.65 20.28
CA PRO A 267 -14.39 -1.92 18.86
C PRO A 267 -15.83 -2.27 18.53
N ASP A 268 -16.31 -1.80 17.38
CA ASP A 268 -17.68 -1.96 16.95
C ASP A 268 -17.81 -2.18 15.44
N VAL A 269 -18.80 -2.98 15.04
CA VAL A 269 -19.05 -3.33 13.64
C VAL A 269 -19.52 -2.12 12.81
N THR A 270 -20.04 -1.08 13.47
CA THR A 270 -20.56 0.17 12.88
C THR A 270 -19.51 1.25 12.67
N GLU A 271 -18.23 0.93 12.79
CA GLU A 271 -17.19 1.96 12.63
C GLU A 271 -16.96 2.32 11.17
N LEU A 272 -16.86 3.64 10.95
CA LEU A 272 -16.35 4.39 9.81
C LEU A 272 -14.85 4.70 9.94
N HIS A 273 -13.93 4.06 9.24
CA HIS A 273 -12.51 4.48 9.29
C HIS A 273 -12.17 5.47 8.17
N LEU A 274 -11.78 6.70 8.55
CA LEU A 274 -11.49 7.78 7.61
C LEU A 274 -10.33 7.42 6.68
N ASP A 275 -9.25 6.87 7.25
CA ASP A 275 -8.05 6.49 6.52
C ASP A 275 -8.32 5.39 5.50
N ALA A 276 -9.17 4.41 5.83
CA ALA A 276 -9.63 3.39 4.88
C ALA A 276 -10.37 4.03 3.69
N LEU A 277 -11.31 4.94 3.94
CA LEU A 277 -12.03 5.69 2.87
C LEU A 277 -11.07 6.50 2.00
N CYS A 278 -10.08 7.15 2.61
CA CYS A 278 -9.05 7.91 1.89
C CYS A 278 -8.21 7.00 0.97
N TRP A 279 -7.81 5.82 1.44
CA TRP A 279 -7.08 4.85 0.62
C TRP A 279 -7.91 4.33 -0.56
N VAL A 280 -9.21 4.12 -0.38
CA VAL A 280 -10.11 3.80 -1.51
C VAL A 280 -10.15 4.95 -2.51
N GLY A 281 -10.16 6.20 -2.04
CA GLY A 281 -10.05 7.39 -2.89
C GLY A 281 -8.76 7.44 -3.70
N VAL A 282 -7.62 7.10 -3.09
CA VAL A 282 -6.33 6.99 -3.79
C VAL A 282 -6.41 5.96 -4.90
N MET A 283 -6.88 4.73 -4.62
CA MET A 283 -7.01 3.69 -5.63
C MET A 283 -7.95 4.09 -6.77
N ALA A 284 -9.12 4.65 -6.45
CA ALA A 284 -10.11 5.09 -7.42
C ALA A 284 -9.54 6.17 -8.35
N ARG A 285 -8.81 7.15 -7.79
CA ARG A 285 -8.14 8.20 -8.56
C ARG A 285 -7.07 7.64 -9.49
N THR A 286 -6.20 6.76 -8.99
CA THR A 286 -5.16 6.14 -9.82
C THR A 286 -5.77 5.34 -10.98
N LEU A 287 -6.80 4.52 -10.72
CA LEU A 287 -7.51 3.76 -11.76
C LEU A 287 -8.20 4.67 -12.77
N GLN A 288 -8.81 5.78 -12.32
CA GLN A 288 -9.38 6.79 -13.19
C GLN A 288 -8.33 7.39 -14.15
N ARG A 289 -7.14 7.70 -13.65
CA ARG A 289 -6.05 8.24 -14.48
C ARG A 289 -5.58 7.21 -15.51
N ILE A 290 -5.39 5.95 -15.10
CA ILE A 290 -5.04 4.86 -16.03
C ILE A 290 -6.13 4.68 -17.11
N ALA A 291 -7.41 4.69 -16.72
CA ALA A 291 -8.55 4.61 -17.63
C ALA A 291 -8.61 5.75 -18.66
N THR A 292 -7.98 6.89 -18.35
CA THR A 292 -7.88 8.04 -19.27
C THR A 292 -6.74 7.85 -20.28
N LEU A 293 -5.68 7.13 -19.91
CA LEU A 293 -4.46 7.00 -20.72
C LEU A 293 -4.53 5.90 -21.78
N HIS A 294 -5.38 4.88 -21.63
CA HIS A 294 -5.41 3.76 -22.56
C HIS A 294 -6.84 3.42 -23.04
N PRO A 295 -7.08 3.28 -24.36
CA PRO A 295 -8.43 3.02 -24.87
C PRO A 295 -9.09 1.73 -24.36
N SER A 296 -8.30 0.70 -24.04
CA SER A 296 -8.85 -0.58 -23.56
C SER A 296 -9.46 -0.51 -22.15
N THR A 297 -9.15 0.54 -21.38
CA THR A 297 -9.60 0.72 -19.99
C THR A 297 -10.62 1.86 -19.87
N ALA A 298 -10.88 2.59 -20.96
CA ALA A 298 -11.73 3.78 -20.98
C ALA A 298 -13.21 3.53 -20.65
N SER A 299 -13.71 2.28 -20.79
CA SER A 299 -15.09 1.93 -20.44
C SER A 299 -15.39 2.14 -18.95
N ASP A 300 -14.39 2.01 -18.09
CA ASP A 300 -14.54 2.04 -16.64
C ASP A 300 -14.39 3.46 -16.07
N LEU A 301 -13.96 4.41 -16.89
CA LEU A 301 -13.73 5.81 -16.50
C LEU A 301 -14.96 6.46 -15.81
N PRO A 302 -16.20 6.34 -16.32
CA PRO A 302 -17.38 6.92 -15.65
C PRO A 302 -17.65 6.31 -14.28
N THR A 303 -17.33 5.03 -14.09
CA THR A 303 -17.47 4.32 -12.81
C THR A 303 -16.52 4.92 -11.78
N TYR A 304 -15.23 5.06 -12.11
CA TYR A 304 -14.26 5.65 -11.18
C TYR A 304 -14.51 7.12 -10.89
N GLN A 305 -14.96 7.90 -11.89
CA GLN A 305 -15.38 9.29 -11.66
C GLN A 305 -16.54 9.39 -10.67
N THR A 306 -17.49 8.46 -10.74
CA THR A 306 -18.65 8.44 -9.84
C THR A 306 -18.25 8.01 -8.43
N GLN A 307 -17.47 6.92 -8.32
CA GLN A 307 -16.95 6.44 -7.05
C GLN A 307 -16.09 7.50 -6.36
N LEU A 308 -15.14 8.13 -7.06
CA LEU A 308 -14.31 9.18 -6.48
C LEU A 308 -15.13 10.38 -5.99
N ARG A 309 -16.15 10.81 -6.75
CA ARG A 309 -17.06 11.88 -6.31
C ARG A 309 -17.80 11.50 -5.03
N ASN A 310 -18.28 10.26 -4.94
CA ASN A 310 -19.00 9.77 -3.77
C ASN A 310 -18.08 9.62 -2.55
N ILE A 311 -16.84 9.16 -2.75
CA ILE A 311 -15.81 9.07 -1.71
C ILE A 311 -15.51 10.47 -1.14
N LEU A 312 -15.23 11.45 -2.01
CA LEU A 312 -14.97 12.83 -1.58
C LEU A 312 -16.15 13.43 -0.80
N LYS A 313 -17.38 13.16 -1.26
CA LYS A 313 -18.60 13.57 -0.55
C LYS A 313 -18.69 12.94 0.84
N ASN A 314 -18.35 11.66 0.96
CA ASN A 314 -18.44 10.93 2.22
C ASN A 314 -17.33 11.27 3.21
N ILE A 315 -16.15 11.68 2.75
CA ILE A 315 -15.11 12.25 3.62
C ILE A 315 -15.71 13.41 4.43
N ASP A 316 -16.41 14.34 3.78
CA ASP A 316 -17.05 15.45 4.50
C ASP A 316 -18.32 15.03 5.24
N ALA A 317 -19.19 14.24 4.60
CA ALA A 317 -20.50 13.90 5.18
C ALA A 317 -20.41 12.99 6.41
N LEU A 318 -19.42 12.09 6.46
CA LEU A 318 -19.30 11.08 7.50
C LEU A 318 -18.16 11.33 8.49
N HIS A 319 -17.15 12.14 8.14
CA HIS A 319 -15.94 12.23 8.97
C HIS A 319 -15.57 13.65 9.43
N TRP A 320 -16.22 14.70 8.92
CA TRP A 320 -15.88 16.07 9.30
C TRP A 320 -16.51 16.50 10.63
N ASP A 321 -15.68 16.75 11.64
CA ASP A 321 -16.09 17.37 12.89
C ASP A 321 -16.00 18.89 12.78
N ALA A 322 -17.15 19.54 12.54
CA ALA A 322 -17.23 20.99 12.42
C ALA A 322 -16.89 21.73 13.74
N GLN A 323 -17.04 21.10 14.90
CA GLN A 323 -16.73 21.73 16.18
C GLN A 323 -15.21 21.78 16.41
N ASN A 324 -14.52 20.68 16.12
CA ASN A 324 -13.08 20.54 16.34
C ASN A 324 -12.23 20.85 15.10
N GLN A 325 -12.86 21.09 13.93
CA GLN A 325 -12.21 21.39 12.65
C GLN A 325 -11.21 20.30 12.24
N VAL A 326 -11.61 19.04 12.40
CA VAL A 326 -10.76 17.87 12.16
C VAL A 326 -11.59 16.75 11.55
N TYR A 327 -10.95 15.89 10.75
CA TYR A 327 -11.57 14.67 10.26
C TYR A 327 -11.32 13.52 11.24
N CYS A 328 -12.36 12.72 11.51
CA CYS A 328 -12.38 11.70 12.55
C CYS A 328 -12.87 10.36 12.02
N ASP A 329 -12.51 9.28 12.70
CA ASP A 329 -13.25 8.03 12.57
C ASP A 329 -14.68 8.21 13.12
N ALA A 330 -15.63 7.52 12.50
CA ALA A 330 -17.04 7.55 12.87
C ALA A 330 -17.46 6.23 13.52
N VAL A 331 -18.49 6.27 14.37
CA VAL A 331 -19.09 5.07 14.94
C VAL A 331 -20.54 5.36 15.35
N VAL A 332 -21.40 4.34 15.40
CA VAL A 332 -22.74 4.49 15.96
C VAL A 332 -22.75 4.12 17.44
N ARG A 333 -23.19 5.06 18.28
CA ARG A 333 -23.34 4.87 19.74
C ARG A 333 -24.70 5.39 20.16
N ASN A 334 -25.49 4.53 20.83
CA ASN A 334 -26.85 4.87 21.26
C ASN A 334 -27.69 5.47 20.12
N ASP A 335 -27.68 4.80 18.96
CA ASP A 335 -28.39 5.20 17.73
C ASP A 335 -27.97 6.57 17.18
N LYS A 336 -26.74 7.02 17.47
CA LYS A 336 -26.20 8.29 16.98
C LYS A 336 -24.84 8.10 16.33
N HIS A 337 -24.69 8.68 15.13
CA HIS A 337 -23.41 8.91 14.51
C HIS A 337 -22.54 9.79 15.42
N THR A 338 -21.39 9.26 15.82
CA THR A 338 -20.43 9.90 16.72
C THR A 338 -19.06 9.93 16.04
N LEU A 339 -18.40 11.07 16.09
CA LEU A 339 -17.04 11.25 15.59
C LEU A 339 -16.06 11.10 16.76
N THR A 340 -15.00 10.32 16.56
CA THR A 340 -13.95 10.10 17.56
C THR A 340 -12.71 10.90 17.17
N PRO A 341 -12.48 12.08 17.76
CA PRO A 341 -11.26 12.84 17.52
C PRO A 341 -10.04 12.07 18.05
N THR A 342 -8.95 12.16 17.30
CA THR A 342 -7.72 11.38 17.48
C THR A 342 -6.83 11.87 18.62
N THR A 343 -7.43 12.43 19.67
CA THR A 343 -6.71 12.87 20.87
C THR A 343 -6.91 11.87 21.99
N ARG A 344 -5.83 11.23 22.46
CA ARG A 344 -5.83 10.53 23.75
C ARG A 344 -6.24 11.55 24.83
N THR A 345 -7.45 11.42 25.37
CA THR A 345 -7.87 12.14 26.58
C THR A 345 -7.26 11.53 27.82
#